data_AF-A0A6S6VXK4-F1
#
_entry.id   AF-A0A6S6VXK4-F1
#
_cell.length_a   1.000
_cell.length_b   1.000
_cell.length_c   1.000
_cell.angle_alpha   90.00
_cell.angle_beta   90.00
_cell.angle_gamma   90.00
#
_symmetry.space_group_name_H-M   'P 1'
#
loop_
_entity.id
_entity.type
_entity.pdbx_description
1 polymer ?
#
loop_
_entity_poly.entity_id
_entity_poly.type
_entity_poly.pdbx_seq_one_letter_code
_entity_poly.pdbx_strand_id
1 'polypeptide(L)'
;MYQAYIKAVIPRYRNSNAVFAWELANEPRCTLCLTSVLTDWVRKTSDYIRSLDSDHMIAIGDEGFGLAGGISFPYLYLQGIDWETNLALPNISFGTFHFYPDSFLVSNTAGNGWIEAHAKICQRLNKPCLFEEYGVKNKADHCPVEGSWQRTSLGLKDQGMATDLFWQLGDTIVSEGRLTHDDGFTVYYGSEDWKCLVDEHVKAIG
;
A
#
# COMPACT_ATOMS: atom_id res chain seq x y z
N MET A 1 -6.26 -17.32 17.88
CA MET A 1 -6.68 -15.97 18.32
C MET A 1 -7.01 -15.08 17.13
N TYR A 2 -6.09 -14.81 16.22
CA TYR A 2 -6.31 -13.94 15.04
C TYR A 2 -7.48 -14.36 14.13
N GLN A 3 -7.60 -15.65 13.73
CA GLN A 3 -8.75 -16.11 12.94
C GLN A 3 -10.11 -15.92 13.63
N ALA A 4 -10.16 -15.96 14.97
CA ALA A 4 -11.40 -15.68 15.70
C ALA A 4 -11.80 -14.21 15.58
N TYR A 5 -10.81 -13.30 15.52
CA TYR A 5 -11.04 -11.88 15.26
C TYR A 5 -11.52 -11.64 13.82
N ILE A 6 -10.89 -12.27 12.82
CA ILE A 6 -11.38 -12.25 11.43
C ILE A 6 -12.86 -12.67 11.39
N LYS A 7 -13.19 -13.81 12.01
CA LYS A 7 -14.58 -14.31 12.06
C LYS A 7 -15.54 -13.38 12.80
N ALA A 8 -15.05 -12.54 13.70
CA ALA A 8 -15.88 -11.56 14.39
C ALA A 8 -16.12 -10.29 13.55
N VAL A 9 -15.18 -9.91 12.69
CA VAL A 9 -15.24 -8.69 11.85
C VAL A 9 -15.96 -8.94 10.52
N ILE A 10 -15.52 -9.93 9.74
CA ILE A 10 -16.00 -10.15 8.35
C ILE A 10 -17.53 -10.22 8.27
N PRO A 11 -18.25 -11.02 9.10
CA PRO A 11 -19.70 -11.15 8.95
C PRO A 11 -20.48 -9.86 9.23
N ARG A 12 -19.88 -8.87 9.91
CA ARG A 12 -20.53 -7.58 10.19
C ARG A 12 -20.69 -6.73 8.93
N TYR A 13 -19.77 -6.88 7.97
CA TYR A 13 -19.69 -6.00 6.80
C TYR A 13 -19.63 -6.73 5.46
N ARG A 14 -19.64 -8.08 5.44
CA ARG A 14 -19.60 -8.86 4.18
C ARG A 14 -20.72 -8.58 3.16
N ASN A 15 -21.80 -7.91 3.58
CA ASN A 15 -22.89 -7.49 2.68
C ASN A 15 -22.87 -5.97 2.41
N SER A 16 -21.81 -5.26 2.83
CA SER A 16 -21.70 -3.80 2.75
C SER A 16 -20.88 -3.39 1.55
N ASN A 17 -21.47 -2.66 0.62
CA ASN A 17 -20.76 -2.08 -0.53
C ASN A 17 -19.74 -0.98 -0.16
N ALA A 18 -19.64 -0.62 1.13
CA ALA A 18 -18.66 0.37 1.62
C ALA A 18 -17.29 -0.26 1.94
N VAL A 19 -17.16 -1.58 1.92
CA VAL A 19 -15.87 -2.25 2.09
C VAL A 19 -15.18 -2.31 0.73
N PHE A 20 -14.03 -1.65 0.60
CA PHE A 20 -13.22 -1.76 -0.60
C PHE A 20 -12.55 -3.12 -0.70
N ALA A 21 -11.84 -3.53 0.37
CA ALA A 21 -11.14 -4.80 0.45
C ALA A 21 -10.94 -5.24 1.90
N TRP A 22 -10.70 -6.54 2.08
CA TRP A 22 -10.16 -7.09 3.30
C TRP A 22 -8.64 -7.17 3.20
N GLU A 23 -7.95 -6.49 4.09
CA GLU A 23 -6.49 -6.54 4.17
C GLU A 23 -6.06 -7.47 5.30
N LEU A 24 -5.04 -8.29 5.05
CA LEU A 24 -4.63 -9.29 6.03
C LEU A 24 -3.95 -8.63 7.24
N ALA A 25 -2.99 -7.75 7.00
CA ALA A 25 -2.29 -7.03 8.04
C ALA A 25 -1.61 -5.79 7.46
N ASN A 26 -1.39 -4.79 8.31
CA ASN A 26 -0.47 -3.71 7.98
C ASN A 26 0.98 -4.21 8.04
N GLU A 27 1.71 -4.06 6.93
CA GLU A 27 3.14 -4.33 6.77
C GLU A 27 3.62 -5.68 7.36
N PRO A 28 3.01 -6.83 7.02
CA PRO A 28 3.43 -8.10 7.59
C PRO A 28 4.83 -8.48 7.10
N ARG A 29 5.78 -8.57 8.03
CA ARG A 29 7.14 -9.06 7.77
C ARG A 29 7.45 -10.31 8.57
N CYS A 30 8.37 -11.10 8.05
CA CYS A 30 9.06 -12.17 8.78
C CYS A 30 10.56 -12.02 8.53
N THR A 31 11.20 -11.10 9.26
CA THR A 31 12.60 -10.72 9.05
C THR A 31 13.51 -11.94 9.14
N LEU A 32 14.32 -12.16 8.10
CA LEU A 32 15.24 -13.30 7.91
C LEU A 32 14.59 -14.69 7.85
N CYS A 33 13.26 -14.78 7.78
CA CYS A 33 12.57 -16.03 7.51
C CYS A 33 12.71 -16.43 6.05
N LEU A 34 12.51 -17.72 5.75
CA LEU A 34 12.19 -18.13 4.38
C LEU A 34 10.89 -17.45 3.94
N THR A 35 10.85 -16.94 2.72
CA THR A 35 9.69 -16.23 2.17
C THR A 35 8.42 -17.09 2.19
N SER A 36 8.59 -18.41 2.04
CA SER A 36 7.51 -19.40 2.13
C SER A 36 6.73 -19.34 3.45
N VAL A 37 7.35 -18.91 4.55
CA VAL A 37 6.65 -18.77 5.84
C VAL A 37 5.52 -17.76 5.73
N LEU A 38 5.80 -16.59 5.14
CA LEU A 38 4.79 -15.56 4.95
C LEU A 38 3.82 -15.94 3.82
N THR A 39 4.31 -16.50 2.70
CA THR A 39 3.44 -16.98 1.61
C THR A 39 2.40 -18.00 2.08
N ASP A 40 2.80 -18.95 2.93
CA ASP A 40 1.88 -19.95 3.52
C ASP A 40 0.85 -19.30 4.44
N TRP A 41 1.28 -18.29 5.22
CA TRP A 41 0.38 -17.54 6.08
C TRP A 41 -0.62 -16.70 5.27
N VAL A 42 -0.16 -16.00 4.23
CA VAL A 42 -1.01 -15.21 3.32
C VAL A 42 -2.06 -16.12 2.70
N ARG A 43 -1.64 -17.25 2.11
CA ARG A 43 -2.57 -18.22 1.50
C ARG A 43 -3.64 -18.70 2.49
N LYS A 44 -3.22 -19.23 3.65
CA LYS A 44 -4.15 -19.76 4.67
C LYS A 44 -5.11 -18.69 5.17
N THR A 45 -4.66 -17.45 5.31
CA THR A 45 -5.48 -16.36 5.82
C THR A 45 -6.44 -15.83 4.76
N SER A 46 -5.99 -15.65 3.52
CA SER A 46 -6.85 -15.26 2.39
C SER A 46 -7.90 -16.32 2.07
N ASP A 47 -7.55 -17.61 2.14
CA ASP A 47 -8.49 -18.72 1.94
C ASP A 47 -9.56 -18.73 3.04
N TYR A 48 -9.16 -18.43 4.28
CA TYR A 48 -10.09 -18.34 5.40
C TYR A 48 -11.05 -17.15 5.25
N ILE A 49 -10.57 -15.97 4.86
CA ILE A 49 -11.42 -14.80 4.59
C ILE A 49 -12.38 -15.11 3.45
N ARG A 50 -11.89 -15.70 2.35
CA ARG A 50 -12.74 -16.10 1.21
C ARG A 50 -13.83 -17.09 1.61
N SER A 51 -13.58 -17.96 2.59
CA SER A 51 -14.62 -18.88 3.11
C SER A 51 -15.74 -18.17 3.89
N LEU A 52 -15.51 -16.93 4.35
CA LEU A 52 -16.46 -16.12 5.11
C LEU A 52 -17.18 -15.07 4.25
N ASP A 53 -16.52 -14.62 3.17
CA ASP A 53 -16.94 -13.58 2.24
C ASP A 53 -16.49 -13.92 0.80
N SER A 54 -17.46 -14.19 -0.08
CA SER A 54 -17.23 -14.57 -1.47
C SER A 54 -17.06 -13.38 -2.42
N ASP A 55 -17.33 -12.15 -1.96
CA ASP A 55 -17.63 -11.04 -2.86
C ASP A 55 -16.54 -9.97 -2.81
N HIS A 56 -16.09 -9.58 -1.62
CA HIS A 56 -15.10 -8.50 -1.48
C HIS A 56 -13.71 -8.92 -1.97
N MET A 57 -12.94 -7.93 -2.41
CA MET A 57 -11.52 -8.08 -2.71
C MET A 57 -10.72 -8.38 -1.46
N ILE A 58 -9.57 -9.03 -1.63
CA ILE A 58 -8.64 -9.32 -0.53
C ILE A 58 -7.24 -8.87 -0.96
N ALA A 59 -6.55 -8.13 -0.07
CA ALA A 59 -5.18 -7.68 -0.26
C ALA A 59 -4.32 -8.09 0.93
N ILE A 60 -3.00 -7.99 0.78
CA ILE A 60 -2.05 -8.41 1.82
C ILE A 60 -1.82 -7.29 2.83
N GLY A 61 -1.58 -6.07 2.34
CA GLY A 61 -1.13 -4.92 3.14
C GLY A 61 0.39 -4.88 3.33
N ASP A 62 1.14 -5.59 2.47
CA ASP A 62 2.60 -5.62 2.53
C ASP A 62 3.25 -4.52 1.70
N GLU A 63 4.49 -4.17 2.09
CA GLU A 63 5.20 -3.00 1.56
C GLU A 63 5.77 -3.18 0.14
N GLY A 64 5.66 -4.38 -0.45
CA GLY A 64 6.26 -4.65 -1.76
C GLY A 64 7.64 -5.29 -1.75
N PHE A 65 8.22 -5.60 -0.59
CA PHE A 65 9.61 -6.08 -0.55
C PHE A 65 9.85 -7.43 -1.22
N GLY A 66 11.07 -7.64 -1.69
CA GLY A 66 11.47 -8.91 -2.27
C GLY A 66 10.89 -9.13 -3.65
N LEU A 67 11.51 -8.50 -4.63
CA LEU A 67 11.19 -8.65 -6.05
C LEU A 67 12.48 -8.59 -6.88
N ALA A 68 12.50 -9.29 -8.00
CA ALA A 68 13.66 -9.32 -8.89
C ALA A 68 13.85 -7.96 -9.60
N GLY A 69 15.11 -7.60 -9.88
CA GLY A 69 15.44 -6.43 -10.71
C GLY A 69 16.16 -5.29 -9.99
N GLY A 70 16.37 -5.39 -8.67
CA GLY A 70 17.15 -4.44 -7.88
C GLY A 70 18.09 -5.12 -6.89
N ILE A 71 19.06 -4.35 -6.39
CA ILE A 71 20.04 -4.80 -5.38
C ILE A 71 19.98 -3.98 -4.08
N SER A 72 19.17 -2.93 -4.04
CA SER A 72 18.97 -2.16 -2.82
C SER A 72 18.12 -2.94 -1.82
N PHE A 73 18.23 -2.58 -0.54
CA PHE A 73 17.53 -3.22 0.57
C PHE A 73 16.05 -3.62 0.29
N PRO A 74 15.17 -2.75 -0.25
CA PRO A 74 13.77 -3.10 -0.45
C PRO A 74 13.54 -4.21 -1.51
N TYR A 75 14.47 -4.42 -2.44
CA TYR A 75 14.39 -5.50 -3.44
C TYR A 75 14.86 -6.85 -2.89
N LEU A 76 15.57 -6.86 -1.75
CA LEU A 76 16.07 -8.09 -1.14
C LEU A 76 14.94 -8.80 -0.38
N TYR A 77 14.96 -10.13 -0.40
CA TYR A 77 14.00 -11.00 0.28
C TYR A 77 14.21 -11.09 1.82
N LEU A 78 14.97 -10.15 2.40
CA LEU A 78 15.40 -10.19 3.81
C LEU A 78 14.25 -9.93 4.80
N GLN A 79 13.14 -9.34 4.35
CA GLN A 79 11.95 -9.14 5.16
C GLN A 79 11.00 -10.35 5.16
N GLY A 80 11.41 -11.47 4.52
CA GLY A 80 10.59 -12.68 4.42
C GLY A 80 9.41 -12.54 3.44
N ILE A 81 9.48 -11.55 2.54
CA ILE A 81 8.47 -11.28 1.53
C ILE A 81 9.06 -11.67 0.17
N ASP A 82 8.29 -12.43 -0.61
CA ASP A 82 8.46 -12.62 -2.06
C ASP A 82 7.18 -12.07 -2.68
N TRP A 83 7.23 -10.79 -3.06
CA TRP A 83 6.03 -10.02 -3.33
C TRP A 83 5.26 -10.55 -4.54
N GLU A 84 5.97 -10.91 -5.60
CA GLU A 84 5.36 -11.48 -6.80
C GLU A 84 4.68 -12.83 -6.50
N THR A 85 5.35 -13.72 -5.75
CA THR A 85 4.79 -15.02 -5.38
C THR A 85 3.54 -14.86 -4.52
N ASN A 86 3.56 -13.90 -3.60
CA ASN A 86 2.42 -13.58 -2.74
C ASN A 86 1.26 -12.98 -3.54
N LEU A 87 1.52 -12.01 -4.42
CA LEU A 87 0.51 -11.43 -5.31
C LEU A 87 -0.10 -12.47 -6.25
N ALA A 88 0.66 -13.49 -6.68
CA ALA A 88 0.16 -14.55 -7.55
C ALA A 88 -0.86 -15.49 -6.86
N LEU A 89 -1.05 -15.41 -5.54
CA LEU A 89 -2.02 -16.24 -4.81
C LEU A 89 -3.46 -15.98 -5.31
N PRO A 90 -4.30 -17.03 -5.46
CA PRO A 90 -5.58 -16.92 -6.16
C PRO A 90 -6.61 -16.03 -5.45
N ASN A 91 -6.54 -15.98 -4.11
CA ASN A 91 -7.45 -15.18 -3.31
C ASN A 91 -6.96 -13.75 -3.07
N ILE A 92 -5.75 -13.38 -3.54
CA ILE A 92 -5.27 -12.00 -3.49
C ILE A 92 -5.73 -11.29 -4.77
N SER A 93 -6.49 -10.20 -4.62
CA SER A 93 -7.17 -9.52 -5.74
C SER A 93 -6.28 -8.48 -6.43
N PHE A 94 -5.45 -7.77 -5.67
CA PHE A 94 -4.55 -6.74 -6.14
C PHE A 94 -3.29 -6.69 -5.27
N GLY A 95 -2.23 -6.07 -5.77
CA GLY A 95 -0.97 -5.90 -5.06
C GLY A 95 -0.95 -4.59 -4.30
N THR A 96 -0.45 -4.64 -3.07
CA THR A 96 -0.16 -3.47 -2.23
C THR A 96 1.35 -3.27 -2.19
N PHE A 97 1.81 -2.03 -2.17
CA PHE A 97 3.21 -1.71 -1.88
C PHE A 97 3.31 -0.30 -1.30
N HIS A 98 4.33 -0.08 -0.46
CA HIS A 98 4.54 1.18 0.26
C HIS A 98 5.87 1.81 -0.15
N PHE A 99 6.09 3.07 0.19
CA PHE A 99 7.42 3.69 0.00
C PHE A 99 7.76 4.76 1.03
N TYR A 100 8.75 4.44 1.86
CA TYR A 100 9.34 5.35 2.85
C TYR A 100 10.87 5.36 2.72
N PRO A 101 11.46 6.28 1.95
CA PRO A 101 12.86 6.21 1.55
C PRO A 101 13.83 6.14 2.74
N ASP A 102 13.58 6.95 3.78
CA ASP A 102 14.39 6.95 5.01
C ASP A 102 14.40 5.59 5.70
N SER A 103 13.23 4.96 5.84
CA SER A 103 13.06 3.63 6.46
C SER A 103 13.61 2.51 5.58
N PHE A 104 13.58 2.70 4.26
CA PHE A 104 13.99 1.70 3.27
C PHE A 104 15.50 1.81 2.95
N LEU A 105 16.20 2.76 3.58
CA LEU A 105 17.63 3.01 3.39
C LEU A 105 17.97 3.36 1.93
N VAL A 106 17.10 4.14 1.29
CA VAL A 106 17.27 4.62 -0.10
C VAL A 106 16.98 6.12 -0.17
N SER A 107 17.37 6.77 -1.27
CA SER A 107 17.02 8.17 -1.51
C SER A 107 15.62 8.31 -2.11
N ASN A 108 15.04 9.51 -1.97
CA ASN A 108 13.76 9.91 -2.59
C ASN A 108 13.67 9.59 -4.09
N THR A 109 14.80 9.68 -4.81
CA THR A 109 14.90 9.39 -6.25
C THR A 109 14.61 7.93 -6.61
N ALA A 110 14.67 7.00 -5.66
CA ALA A 110 14.35 5.60 -5.90
C ALA A 110 12.84 5.33 -6.05
N GLY A 111 11.97 6.25 -5.61
CA GLY A 111 10.51 6.01 -5.57
C GLY A 111 9.87 5.77 -6.93
N ASN A 112 10.27 6.51 -7.97
CA ASN A 112 9.71 6.30 -9.31
C ASN A 112 10.04 4.90 -9.87
N GLY A 113 11.29 4.46 -9.70
CA GLY A 113 11.70 3.11 -10.12
C GLY A 113 11.04 2.01 -9.28
N TRP A 114 10.76 2.28 -8.00
CA TRP A 114 9.99 1.38 -7.14
C TRP A 114 8.56 1.17 -7.66
N ILE A 115 7.86 2.26 -8.00
CA ILE A 115 6.50 2.22 -8.57
C ILE A 115 6.49 1.48 -9.90
N GLU A 116 7.43 1.80 -10.80
CA GLU A 116 7.55 1.14 -12.11
C GLU A 116 7.78 -0.38 -11.99
N ALA A 117 8.61 -0.81 -11.03
CA ALA A 117 8.90 -2.22 -10.82
C ALA A 117 7.65 -3.00 -10.36
N HIS A 118 6.86 -2.43 -9.45
CA HIS A 118 5.62 -3.05 -8.96
C HIS A 118 4.55 -3.07 -10.06
N ALA A 119 4.34 -1.94 -10.74
CA ALA A 119 3.39 -1.83 -11.84
C ALA A 119 3.62 -2.90 -12.91
N LYS A 120 4.88 -3.12 -13.30
CA LYS A 120 5.26 -4.15 -14.29
C LYS A 120 4.87 -5.57 -13.87
N ILE A 121 5.01 -5.91 -12.60
CA ILE A 121 4.63 -7.23 -12.08
C ILE A 121 3.10 -7.34 -12.01
N CYS A 122 2.40 -6.32 -11.51
CA CYS A 122 0.95 -6.23 -11.51
C CYS A 122 0.36 -6.42 -12.92
N GLN A 123 0.89 -5.70 -13.91
CA GLN A 123 0.49 -5.83 -15.30
C GLN A 123 0.69 -7.26 -15.82
N ARG A 124 1.84 -7.88 -15.53
CA ARG A 124 2.14 -9.26 -15.96
C ARG A 124 1.23 -10.30 -15.30
N LEU A 125 0.86 -10.10 -14.04
CA LEU A 125 -0.06 -10.98 -13.31
C LEU A 125 -1.54 -10.65 -13.60
N ASN A 126 -1.81 -9.62 -14.40
CA ASN A 126 -3.15 -9.11 -14.68
C ASN A 126 -3.94 -8.83 -13.38
N LYS A 127 -3.25 -8.22 -12.41
CA LYS A 127 -3.81 -7.75 -11.14
C LYS A 127 -3.47 -6.27 -10.95
N PRO A 128 -4.41 -5.44 -10.49
CA PRO A 128 -4.11 -4.04 -10.20
C PRO A 128 -3.05 -3.89 -9.10
N CYS A 129 -2.36 -2.76 -9.13
CA CYS A 129 -1.47 -2.30 -8.08
C CYS A 129 -2.08 -1.09 -7.35
N LEU A 130 -2.02 -1.14 -6.03
CA LEU A 130 -2.33 -0.05 -5.12
C LEU A 130 -1.02 0.41 -4.47
N PHE A 131 -0.62 1.65 -4.75
CA PHE A 131 0.49 2.29 -4.02
C PHE A 131 -0.07 2.80 -2.69
N GLU A 132 -0.12 1.90 -1.71
CA GLU A 132 -1.02 1.97 -0.56
C GLU A 132 -0.55 2.92 0.53
N GLU A 133 0.77 3.16 0.62
CA GLU A 133 1.31 4.18 1.50
C GLU A 133 2.58 4.81 0.92
N TYR A 134 2.74 6.11 1.10
CA TYR A 134 3.99 6.82 0.83
C TYR A 134 4.08 8.12 1.61
N GLY A 135 5.31 8.54 1.91
CA GLY A 135 5.57 9.84 2.50
C GLY A 135 7.06 10.13 2.69
N VAL A 136 7.40 11.41 2.78
CA VAL A 136 8.73 11.89 3.23
C VAL A 136 8.59 12.74 4.48
N LYS A 137 9.54 12.69 5.42
CA LYS A 137 9.43 13.45 6.69
C LYS A 137 9.76 14.93 6.56
N ASN A 138 10.57 15.28 5.57
CA ASN A 138 10.94 16.67 5.36
C ASN A 138 9.80 17.39 4.63
N LYS A 139 9.13 18.32 5.31
CA LYS A 139 8.00 19.08 4.75
C LYS A 139 8.34 19.80 3.44
N ALA A 140 9.58 20.25 3.27
CA ALA A 140 10.01 20.87 2.02
C ALA A 140 10.03 19.90 0.82
N ASP A 141 10.06 18.60 1.10
CA ASP A 141 10.10 17.55 0.09
C ASP A 141 8.70 16.98 -0.24
N HIS A 142 7.66 17.18 0.60
CA HIS A 142 6.30 16.65 0.38
C HIS A 142 5.82 16.87 -1.06
N CYS A 143 5.54 18.11 -1.44
CA CYS A 143 5.05 18.44 -2.79
C CYS A 143 6.01 18.06 -3.94
N PRO A 144 7.30 18.45 -3.94
CA PRO A 144 8.17 18.16 -5.08
C PRO A 144 8.52 16.68 -5.26
N VAL A 145 8.61 15.91 -4.16
CA VAL A 145 8.97 14.50 -4.20
C VAL A 145 7.73 13.62 -4.36
N GLU A 146 6.75 13.72 -3.45
CA GLU A 146 5.58 12.85 -3.48
C GLU A 146 4.70 13.14 -4.71
N GLY A 147 4.61 14.41 -5.13
CA GLY A 147 3.95 14.77 -6.38
C GLY A 147 4.63 14.16 -7.61
N SER A 148 5.94 13.89 -7.55
CA SER A 148 6.66 13.14 -8.61
C SER A 148 6.21 11.69 -8.66
N TRP A 149 6.08 11.06 -7.49
CA TRP A 149 5.62 9.69 -7.35
C TRP A 149 4.17 9.52 -7.81
N GLN A 150 3.28 10.45 -7.44
CA GLN A 150 1.89 10.52 -7.90
C GLN A 150 1.80 10.59 -9.43
N ARG A 151 2.61 11.44 -10.08
CA ARG A 151 2.67 11.52 -11.55
C ARG A 151 3.13 10.21 -12.20
N THR A 152 4.10 9.52 -11.59
CA THR A 152 4.57 8.21 -12.08
C THR A 152 3.48 7.15 -11.93
N SER A 153 2.86 7.06 -10.75
CA SER A 153 1.73 6.16 -10.46
C SER A 153 0.59 6.37 -11.47
N LEU A 154 0.12 7.61 -11.64
CA LEU A 154 -0.93 7.96 -12.59
C LEU A 154 -0.53 7.68 -14.05
N GLY A 155 0.72 7.95 -14.43
CA GLY A 155 1.24 7.67 -15.77
C GLY A 155 1.26 6.18 -16.12
N LEU A 156 1.21 5.30 -15.11
CA LEU A 156 1.21 3.85 -15.25
C LEU A 156 -0.19 3.23 -15.06
N LYS A 157 -1.27 4.03 -15.09
CA LYS A 157 -2.65 3.55 -14.91
C LYS A 157 -3.09 2.46 -15.90
N ASP A 158 -2.52 2.47 -17.10
CA ASP A 158 -2.77 1.45 -18.14
C ASP A 158 -1.68 0.35 -18.15
N GLN A 159 -0.77 0.40 -17.18
CA GLN A 159 0.43 -0.44 -17.08
C GLN A 159 0.57 -1.08 -15.69
N GLY A 160 -0.55 -1.34 -15.02
CA GLY A 160 -0.63 -2.10 -13.78
C GLY A 160 -1.03 -1.27 -12.56
N MET A 161 -0.74 0.03 -12.52
CA MET A 161 -1.21 0.90 -11.43
C MET A 161 -2.72 1.13 -11.54
N ALA A 162 -3.42 1.18 -10.41
CA ALA A 162 -4.83 1.55 -10.39
C ALA A 162 -5.11 2.79 -9.55
N THR A 163 -4.43 2.94 -8.41
CA THR A 163 -4.56 4.12 -7.54
C THR A 163 -3.39 4.18 -6.56
N ASP A 164 -3.28 5.30 -5.87
CA ASP A 164 -2.31 5.56 -4.82
C ASP A 164 -2.99 6.23 -3.61
N LEU A 165 -2.43 6.04 -2.41
CA LEU A 165 -2.92 6.56 -1.15
C LEU A 165 -1.72 7.13 -0.37
N PHE A 166 -1.72 8.44 -0.12
CA PHE A 166 -0.66 9.07 0.67
C PHE A 166 -0.82 8.74 2.15
N TRP A 167 0.30 8.66 2.87
CA TRP A 167 0.30 8.57 4.32
C TRP A 167 0.70 9.93 4.91
N GLN A 168 -0.13 10.63 5.70
CA GLN A 168 -1.51 10.31 6.07
C GLN A 168 -2.38 11.56 6.16
N LEU A 169 -3.70 11.37 6.19
CA LEU A 169 -4.67 12.43 6.37
C LEU A 169 -4.47 13.14 7.73
N GLY A 170 -4.32 14.46 7.68
CA GLY A 170 -4.46 15.33 8.84
C GLY A 170 -5.75 16.13 8.77
N ASP A 171 -6.39 16.33 9.92
CA ASP A 171 -7.59 17.19 10.01
C ASP A 171 -7.66 17.88 11.38
N THR A 172 -8.72 18.67 11.58
CA THR A 172 -9.08 19.29 12.85
C THR A 172 -10.27 18.57 13.47
N ILE A 173 -10.10 18.07 14.68
CA ILE A 173 -11.19 17.57 15.51
C ILE A 173 -12.04 18.77 15.95
N VAL A 174 -13.14 19.00 15.25
CA VAL A 174 -14.01 20.19 15.41
C VAL A 174 -14.46 20.42 16.85
N SER A 175 -14.79 19.35 17.59
CA SER A 175 -15.25 19.44 18.98
C SER A 175 -14.16 19.89 19.96
N GLU A 176 -12.89 19.69 19.61
CA GLU A 176 -11.74 20.00 20.47
C GLU A 176 -10.95 21.21 19.98
N GLY A 177 -11.15 21.62 18.72
CA GLY A 177 -10.31 22.62 18.05
C GLY A 177 -8.85 22.18 17.93
N ARG A 178 -8.59 20.87 17.96
CA ARG A 178 -7.24 20.29 17.94
C ARG A 178 -6.99 19.57 16.63
N LEU A 179 -5.75 19.66 16.16
CA LEU A 179 -5.29 18.85 15.04
C LEU A 179 -5.28 17.37 15.44
N THR A 180 -5.50 16.50 14.46
CA THR A 180 -5.22 15.07 14.58
C THR A 180 -3.72 14.81 14.81
N HIS A 181 -3.36 13.55 15.04
CA HIS A 181 -1.96 13.16 15.24
C HIS A 181 -1.08 13.56 14.03
N ASP A 182 0.12 14.07 14.32
CA ASP A 182 1.16 14.38 13.35
C ASP A 182 2.37 13.46 13.60
N ASP A 183 2.64 12.54 12.67
CA ASP A 183 3.80 11.66 12.74
C ASP A 183 4.98 12.13 11.88
N GLY A 184 4.86 13.33 11.29
CA GLY A 184 5.83 13.92 10.38
C GLY A 184 5.52 13.70 8.90
N PHE A 185 4.55 12.86 8.55
CA PHE A 185 4.10 12.65 7.16
C PHE A 185 2.71 13.27 6.89
N THR A 186 2.07 13.81 7.92
CA THR A 186 0.67 14.23 7.88
C THR A 186 0.42 15.38 6.89
N VAL A 187 -0.51 15.16 5.95
CA VAL A 187 -1.03 16.18 5.02
C VAL A 187 -2.37 16.69 5.55
N TYR A 188 -2.36 17.88 6.15
CA TYR A 188 -3.55 18.47 6.76
C TYR A 188 -4.53 19.03 5.73
N TYR A 189 -5.81 18.73 5.89
CA TYR A 189 -6.89 19.31 5.10
C TYR A 189 -6.78 20.85 5.01
N GLY A 190 -6.79 21.38 3.78
CA GLY A 190 -6.69 22.81 3.49
C GLY A 190 -5.29 23.42 3.59
N SER A 191 -4.25 22.62 3.88
CA SER A 191 -2.85 23.08 3.86
C SER A 191 -2.30 23.27 2.44
N GLU A 192 -1.09 23.85 2.32
CA GLU A 192 -0.39 23.95 1.04
C GLU A 192 -0.04 22.57 0.47
N ASP A 193 0.34 21.62 1.34
CA ASP A 193 0.58 20.23 0.95
C ASP A 193 -0.70 19.57 0.45
N TRP A 194 -1.85 19.81 1.10
CA TRP A 194 -3.15 19.30 0.64
C TRP A 194 -3.48 19.80 -0.77
N LYS A 195 -3.30 21.10 -1.01
CA LYS A 195 -3.54 21.66 -2.33
C LYS A 195 -2.66 20.99 -3.40
N CYS A 196 -1.37 20.79 -3.09
CA CYS A 196 -0.44 20.18 -4.04
C CYS A 196 -0.70 18.68 -4.27
N LEU A 197 -0.82 17.91 -3.19
CA LEU A 197 -0.82 16.44 -3.21
C LEU A 197 -2.22 15.84 -3.30
N VAL A 198 -3.27 16.60 -3.00
CA VAL A 198 -4.65 16.11 -3.06
C VAL A 198 -5.43 16.84 -4.15
N ASP A 199 -5.61 18.15 -4.05
CA ASP A 199 -6.49 18.87 -4.99
C ASP A 199 -5.97 18.81 -6.44
N GLU A 200 -4.68 19.07 -6.67
CA GLU A 200 -4.10 19.01 -8.02
C GLU A 200 -3.93 17.56 -8.52
N HIS A 201 -3.69 16.58 -7.64
CA HIS A 201 -3.61 15.17 -8.03
C HIS A 201 -4.97 14.61 -8.45
N VAL A 202 -6.01 14.85 -7.66
CA VAL A 202 -7.40 14.47 -8.01
C VAL A 202 -7.80 15.09 -9.34
N LYS A 203 -7.47 16.37 -9.56
CA LYS A 203 -7.73 17.05 -10.83
C LYS A 203 -6.96 16.44 -12.00
N ALA A 204 -5.75 15.93 -11.78
CA ALA A 204 -4.95 15.28 -12.81
C ALA A 204 -5.47 13.89 -13.19
N ILE A 205 -6.09 13.17 -12.25
CA ILE A 205 -6.72 11.85 -12.48
C ILE A 205 -7.87 11.97 -13.50
N GLY A 206 -8.69 13.02 -13.36
CA GLY A 206 -9.82 13.33 -14.25
C GLY A 206 -11.17 12.97 -13.66
#